data_AF-A0A359KDF4-F1
#
_entry.id   AF-A0A359KDF4-F1
#
_cell.length_a   1.000
_cell.length_b   1.000
_cell.length_c   1.000
_cell.angle_alpha   90.00
_cell.angle_beta   90.00
_cell.angle_gamma   90.00
#
_symmetry.space_group_name_H-M   'P 1'
#
loop_
_entity.id
_entity.type
_entity.pdbx_description
1 polymer ?
#
loop_
_entity_poly.entity_id
_entity_poly.type
_entity_poly.pdbx_seq_one_letter_code
_entity_poly.pdbx_strand_id
1 'polypeptide(L)'
;MELIRGNTAPTVWLAAAEHVLAQKKGVDFDVILHIAEPTVLTNEDKLVYQAVDEFLTSHGAFSVHTVAETIFPLDEYLRHGAEGVFKDYPGKVRTIQKGRKDGNWGSYAYRILRQKDADGTVFNPLKEMVQKIKNHGKYCASFEQNPGYLIDEDEPFEDEIRIYNAATDRKRLYGGPCLSHLSIKVHDGYLRFNATYRSHYYVRRLLGNLVGLGRLQYFLARETGLKVGGLTINSTFARFDSGSGEGSGGR
;
A
#
# COMPACT_ATOMS: atom_id res chain seq x y z
N MET A 1 -9.93 14.90 13.27
CA MET A 1 -9.90 14.10 12.03
C MET A 1 -9.72 15.05 10.87
N GLU A 2 -8.50 15.09 10.34
CA GLU A 2 -8.12 15.98 9.25
C GLU A 2 -8.17 15.20 7.92
N LEU A 3 -8.68 15.83 6.86
CA LEU A 3 -8.71 15.26 5.52
C LEU A 3 -7.88 16.11 4.56
N ILE A 4 -6.68 15.64 4.24
CA ILE A 4 -5.75 16.31 3.34
C ILE A 4 -5.94 15.73 1.95
N ARG A 5 -6.33 16.59 1.00
CA ARG A 5 -6.64 16.20 -0.39
C ARG A 5 -5.69 16.86 -1.37
N GLY A 6 -5.35 16.17 -2.43
CA GLY A 6 -4.59 16.72 -3.55
C GLY A 6 -4.55 15.77 -4.74
N ASN A 7 -3.92 16.22 -5.82
CA ASN A 7 -3.89 15.43 -7.05
C ASN A 7 -2.82 14.34 -7.01
N THR A 8 -1.60 14.67 -6.60
CA THR A 8 -0.44 13.76 -6.70
C THR A 8 0.10 13.36 -5.34
N ALA A 9 0.80 12.22 -5.31
CA ALA A 9 1.36 11.68 -4.06
C ALA A 9 2.37 12.63 -3.38
N PRO A 10 3.32 13.28 -4.08
CA PRO A 10 4.25 14.20 -3.41
C PRO A 10 3.58 15.44 -2.85
N THR A 11 2.60 16.02 -3.57
CA THR A 11 1.82 17.17 -3.09
C THR A 11 1.08 16.85 -1.79
N VAL A 12 0.36 15.72 -1.75
CA VAL A 12 -0.38 15.29 -0.56
C VAL A 12 0.57 14.90 0.57
N TRP A 13 1.69 14.26 0.26
CA TRP A 13 2.72 13.94 1.25
C TRP A 13 3.28 15.18 1.92
N LEU A 14 3.62 16.23 1.15
CA LEU A 14 4.19 17.45 1.69
C LEU A 14 3.22 18.14 2.65
N ALA A 15 1.98 18.36 2.21
CA ALA A 15 0.93 18.94 3.05
C ALA A 15 0.68 18.11 4.32
N ALA A 16 0.70 16.78 4.20
CA ALA A 16 0.53 15.88 5.32
C ALA A 16 1.70 15.93 6.32
N ALA A 17 2.93 16.01 5.82
CA ALA A 17 4.13 16.12 6.64
C ALA A 17 4.15 17.45 7.40
N GLU A 18 3.83 18.56 6.74
CA GLU A 18 3.71 19.88 7.35
C GLU A 18 2.62 19.93 8.42
N HIS A 19 1.44 19.35 8.13
CA HIS A 19 0.34 19.24 9.09
C HIS A 19 0.78 18.52 10.37
N VAL A 20 1.37 17.32 10.25
CA VAL A 20 1.78 16.53 11.42
C VAL A 20 2.94 17.20 12.15
N LEU A 21 3.87 17.86 11.44
CA LEU A 21 4.96 18.62 12.06
C LEU A 21 4.44 19.77 12.94
N ALA A 22 3.38 20.46 12.50
CA ALA A 22 2.77 21.55 13.25
C ALA A 22 2.04 21.09 14.52
N GLN A 23 1.72 19.79 14.64
CA GLN A 23 1.05 19.25 15.83
C GLN A 23 1.99 19.13 17.03
N LYS A 24 1.41 19.13 18.22
CA LYS A 24 2.16 18.95 19.48
C LYS A 24 2.91 17.62 19.46
N LYS A 25 4.23 17.67 19.67
CA LYS A 25 5.15 16.51 19.61
C LYS A 25 5.27 15.85 18.22
N GLY A 26 4.80 16.50 17.15
CA GLY A 26 4.87 15.94 15.79
C GLY A 26 4.03 14.68 15.61
N VAL A 27 2.87 14.60 16.28
CA VAL A 27 1.97 13.44 16.22
C VAL A 27 0.52 13.87 16.05
N ASP A 28 -0.27 13.05 15.37
CA ASP A 28 -1.72 13.23 15.23
C ASP A 28 -2.43 11.87 15.12
N PHE A 29 -3.74 11.86 15.35
CA PHE A 29 -4.58 10.67 15.26
C PHE A 29 -5.61 10.84 14.13
N ASP A 30 -5.90 9.74 13.43
CA ASP A 30 -6.90 9.68 12.37
C ASP A 30 -6.70 10.75 11.27
N VAL A 31 -5.48 10.80 10.73
CA VAL A 31 -5.12 11.65 9.59
C VAL A 31 -5.49 10.91 8.31
N ILE A 32 -6.41 11.50 7.54
CA ILE A 32 -6.90 10.92 6.29
C ILE A 32 -6.29 11.67 5.12
N LEU A 33 -5.72 10.93 4.17
CA LEU A 33 -5.14 11.45 2.94
C LEU A 33 -5.97 10.98 1.75
N HIS A 34 -6.19 11.86 0.77
CA HIS A 34 -6.80 11.48 -0.51
C HIS A 34 -5.98 12.02 -1.67
N ILE A 35 -5.54 11.11 -2.54
CA ILE A 35 -4.77 11.41 -3.75
C ILE A 35 -5.65 11.05 -4.96
N ALA A 36 -5.98 12.03 -5.78
CA ALA A 36 -6.87 11.82 -6.94
C ALA A 36 -6.19 10.99 -8.04
N GLU A 37 -4.91 11.24 -8.30
CA GLU A 37 -4.11 10.63 -9.37
C GLU A 37 -2.81 10.02 -8.80
N PRO A 38 -2.90 8.89 -8.07
CA PRO A 38 -1.79 8.34 -7.29
C PRO A 38 -0.60 7.84 -8.11
N THR A 39 -0.73 7.78 -9.43
CA THR A 39 0.31 7.32 -10.37
C THR A 39 0.93 8.44 -11.18
N VAL A 40 0.42 9.67 -11.07
CA VAL A 40 0.92 10.83 -11.80
C VAL A 40 2.04 11.50 -11.03
N LEU A 41 3.10 11.90 -11.75
CA LEU A 41 4.19 12.72 -11.25
C LEU A 41 4.44 13.86 -12.25
N THR A 42 4.09 15.08 -11.85
CA THR A 42 4.43 16.31 -12.56
C THR A 42 5.94 16.57 -12.54
N ASN A 43 6.42 17.63 -13.20
CA ASN A 43 7.83 17.98 -13.15
C ASN A 43 8.23 18.50 -11.76
N GLU A 44 7.34 19.23 -11.11
CA GLU A 44 7.50 19.71 -9.73
C GLU A 44 7.52 18.54 -8.74
N ASP A 45 6.63 17.57 -8.93
CA ASP A 45 6.61 16.34 -8.12
C ASP A 45 7.93 15.56 -8.19
N LYS A 46 8.58 15.54 -9.37
CA LYS A 46 9.89 14.88 -9.52
C LYS A 46 10.96 15.55 -8.68
N LEU A 47 10.94 16.88 -8.58
CA LEU A 47 11.89 17.63 -7.74
C LEU A 47 11.68 17.30 -6.27
N VAL A 48 10.41 17.27 -5.81
CA VAL A 48 10.07 16.86 -4.43
C VAL A 48 10.52 15.43 -4.17
N TYR A 49 10.19 14.50 -5.07
CA TYR A 49 10.58 13.10 -4.97
C TYR A 49 12.10 12.96 -4.84
N GLN A 50 12.87 13.62 -5.72
CA GLN A 50 14.33 13.57 -5.71
C GLN A 50 14.92 14.14 -4.43
N ALA A 51 14.45 15.31 -4.00
CA ALA A 51 14.92 15.93 -2.76
C ALA A 51 14.69 15.03 -1.54
N VAL A 52 13.53 14.37 -1.45
CA VAL A 52 13.23 13.43 -0.37
C VAL A 52 14.09 12.17 -0.48
N ASP A 53 14.28 11.63 -1.68
CA ASP A 53 15.10 10.43 -1.90
C ASP A 53 16.58 10.67 -1.51
N GLU A 54 17.13 11.80 -1.95
CA GLU A 54 18.49 12.25 -1.61
C GLU A 54 18.64 12.48 -0.10
N PHE A 55 17.67 13.15 0.52
CA PHE A 55 17.66 13.34 1.97
C PHE A 55 17.65 12.01 2.73
N LEU A 56 16.77 11.08 2.37
CA LEU A 56 16.67 9.78 3.04
C LEU A 56 17.95 8.96 2.87
N THR A 57 18.49 8.90 1.66
CA THR A 57 19.66 8.08 1.35
C THR A 57 20.94 8.64 1.97
N SER A 58 21.13 9.96 1.96
CA SER A 58 22.25 10.64 2.65
C SER A 58 22.24 10.44 4.17
N HIS A 59 21.07 10.17 4.76
CA HIS A 59 20.90 9.89 6.20
C HIS A 59 20.80 8.39 6.51
N GLY A 60 21.18 7.51 5.57
CA GLY A 60 21.25 6.06 5.78
C GLY A 60 19.89 5.35 5.82
N ALA A 61 18.80 6.03 5.48
CA ALA A 61 17.48 5.42 5.32
C ALA A 61 17.32 4.78 3.93
N PHE A 62 16.22 4.04 3.76
CA PHE A 62 15.86 3.50 2.45
C PHE A 62 15.40 4.62 1.51
N SER A 63 15.74 4.49 0.22
CA SER A 63 15.21 5.36 -0.83
C SER A 63 13.68 5.23 -0.92
N VAL A 64 13.02 6.24 -1.45
CA VAL A 64 11.56 6.25 -1.71
C VAL A 64 11.19 5.04 -2.57
N HIS A 65 12.01 4.75 -3.58
CA HIS A 65 11.84 3.57 -4.43
C HIS A 65 11.94 2.26 -3.64
N THR A 66 12.94 2.11 -2.77
CA THR A 66 13.12 0.89 -1.95
C THR A 66 11.93 0.68 -1.01
N VAL A 67 11.37 1.74 -0.45
CA VAL A 67 10.15 1.65 0.37
C VAL A 67 8.95 1.23 -0.49
N ALA A 68 8.79 1.81 -1.69
CA ALA A 68 7.71 1.45 -2.61
C ALA A 68 7.76 -0.03 -3.04
N GLU A 69 8.95 -0.56 -3.34
CA GLU A 69 9.19 -1.98 -3.66
C GLU A 69 8.81 -2.93 -2.51
N THR A 70 8.73 -2.43 -1.27
CA THR A 70 8.26 -3.26 -0.16
C THR A 70 6.76 -3.51 -0.17
N ILE A 71 5.97 -2.66 -0.85
CA ILE A 71 4.52 -2.80 -1.03
C ILE A 71 4.22 -3.58 -2.31
N PHE A 72 4.77 -3.12 -3.44
CA PHE A 72 4.57 -3.79 -4.72
C PHE A 72 5.85 -3.79 -5.55
N PRO A 73 6.28 -4.96 -6.06
CA PRO A 73 7.54 -5.09 -6.78
C PRO A 73 7.40 -4.69 -8.24
N LEU A 74 7.41 -3.37 -8.49
CA LEU A 74 7.23 -2.86 -9.84
C LEU A 74 8.37 -3.31 -10.75
N ASP A 75 9.60 -3.37 -10.23
CA ASP A 75 10.76 -3.79 -11.03
C ASP A 75 10.63 -5.22 -11.55
N GLU A 76 10.09 -6.13 -10.73
CA GLU A 76 9.80 -7.49 -11.17
C GLU A 76 8.69 -7.47 -12.23
N TYR A 77 7.62 -6.72 -11.99
CA TYR A 77 6.50 -6.61 -12.91
C TYR A 77 6.92 -6.08 -14.28
N LEU A 78 7.76 -5.05 -14.32
CA LEU A 78 8.24 -4.47 -15.58
C LEU A 78 9.13 -5.42 -16.38
N ARG A 79 9.89 -6.30 -15.70
CA ARG A 79 10.79 -7.26 -16.36
C ARG A 79 10.11 -8.55 -16.78
N HIS A 80 9.16 -9.04 -15.98
CA HIS A 80 8.65 -10.41 -16.08
C HIS A 80 7.11 -10.48 -16.08
N GLY A 81 6.43 -9.34 -16.07
CA GLY A 81 4.97 -9.26 -16.05
C GLY A 81 4.36 -9.80 -14.75
N ALA A 82 3.04 -10.02 -14.78
CA ALA A 82 2.29 -10.52 -13.63
C ALA A 82 2.78 -11.91 -13.19
N GLU A 83 3.17 -12.76 -14.13
CA GLU A 83 3.68 -14.10 -13.82
C GLU A 83 4.96 -14.07 -12.99
N GLY A 84 5.92 -13.18 -13.30
CA GLY A 84 7.12 -13.02 -12.48
C GLY A 84 6.81 -12.55 -11.05
N VAL A 85 5.87 -11.61 -10.90
CA VAL A 85 5.38 -11.16 -9.59
C VAL A 85 4.71 -12.31 -8.83
N PHE A 86 3.88 -13.11 -9.51
CA PHE A 86 3.10 -14.15 -8.86
C PHE A 86 3.90 -15.40 -8.53
N LYS A 87 4.87 -15.80 -9.37
CA LYS A 87 5.62 -17.05 -9.22
C LYS A 87 7.01 -16.85 -8.62
N ASP A 88 7.79 -15.91 -9.16
CA ASP A 88 9.22 -15.84 -8.91
C ASP A 88 9.56 -14.92 -7.71
N TYR A 89 8.95 -13.74 -7.66
CA TYR A 89 9.22 -12.74 -6.63
C TYR A 89 9.08 -13.24 -5.18
N PRO A 90 8.04 -14.02 -4.81
CA PRO A 90 7.91 -14.52 -3.44
C PRO A 90 9.08 -15.38 -2.99
N GLY A 91 9.72 -16.13 -3.91
CA GLY A 91 10.95 -16.86 -3.65
C GLY A 91 12.14 -15.92 -3.44
N LYS A 92 12.30 -14.93 -4.33
CA LYS A 92 13.36 -13.92 -4.26
C LYS A 92 13.33 -13.13 -2.94
N VAL A 93 12.16 -12.65 -2.51
CA VAL A 93 12.00 -11.93 -1.24
C VAL A 93 12.37 -12.80 -0.04
N ARG A 94 11.99 -14.08 -0.04
CA ARG A 94 12.34 -14.99 1.06
C ARG A 94 13.84 -15.20 1.16
N THR A 95 14.54 -15.28 0.03
CA THR A 95 16.01 -15.34 0.02
C THR A 95 16.63 -14.07 0.58
N ILE A 96 16.13 -12.89 0.18
CA ILE A 96 16.57 -11.60 0.73
C ILE A 96 16.34 -11.55 2.24
N GLN A 97 15.14 -11.91 2.72
CA GLN A 97 14.78 -11.93 4.14
C GLN A 97 15.73 -12.83 4.94
N LYS A 98 16.10 -14.00 4.44
CA LYS A 98 17.06 -14.90 5.10
C LYS A 98 18.46 -14.29 5.23
N GLY A 99 18.87 -13.47 4.28
CA GLY A 99 20.17 -12.80 4.29
C GLY A 99 20.23 -11.53 5.14
N ARG A 100 19.08 -10.99 5.56
CA ARG A 100 19.01 -9.74 6.34
C ARG A 100 18.89 -10.02 7.84
N LYS A 101 19.58 -9.20 8.64
CA LYS A 101 19.48 -9.26 10.11
C LYS A 101 18.07 -8.96 10.63
N ASP A 102 17.34 -8.07 9.96
CA ASP A 102 15.97 -7.71 10.34
C ASP A 102 14.91 -8.71 9.85
N GLY A 103 15.24 -9.56 8.87
CA GLY A 103 14.35 -10.58 8.30
C GLY A 103 13.05 -10.08 7.66
N ASN A 104 12.81 -8.77 7.61
CA ASN A 104 11.46 -8.22 7.48
C ASN A 104 11.22 -7.39 6.21
N TRP A 105 12.26 -7.16 5.40
CA TRP A 105 12.13 -6.42 4.14
C TRP A 105 11.13 -7.10 3.18
N GLY A 106 10.32 -6.30 2.48
CA GLY A 106 9.32 -6.81 1.52
C GLY A 106 8.18 -7.60 2.15
N SER A 107 7.98 -7.50 3.47
CA SER A 107 6.93 -8.26 4.17
C SER A 107 5.52 -7.88 3.74
N TYR A 108 5.25 -6.63 3.31
CA TYR A 108 3.95 -6.26 2.74
C TYR A 108 3.71 -6.94 1.40
N ALA A 109 4.62 -6.79 0.44
CA ALA A 109 4.50 -7.44 -0.87
C ALA A 109 4.35 -8.96 -0.72
N TYR A 110 5.10 -9.59 0.19
CA TYR A 110 4.92 -11.02 0.48
C TYR A 110 3.52 -11.34 1.02
N ARG A 111 2.99 -10.56 1.97
CA ARG A 111 1.64 -10.76 2.53
C ARG A 111 0.52 -10.49 1.52
N ILE A 112 0.73 -9.60 0.57
CA ILE A 112 -0.19 -9.33 -0.54
C ILE A 112 -0.20 -10.52 -1.52
N LEU A 113 0.94 -11.18 -1.71
CA LEU A 113 1.12 -12.26 -2.68
C LEU A 113 0.96 -13.66 -2.09
N ARG A 114 1.09 -13.84 -0.78
CA ARG A 114 1.12 -15.13 -0.08
C ARG A 114 0.45 -15.04 1.27
N GLN A 115 -0.65 -15.76 1.41
CA GLN A 115 -1.34 -15.99 2.68
C GLN A 115 -1.62 -17.48 2.84
N LYS A 116 -2.09 -17.85 4.03
CA LYS A 116 -2.54 -19.20 4.34
C LYS A 116 -4.01 -19.15 4.73
N ASP A 117 -4.79 -20.07 4.20
CA ASP A 117 -6.16 -20.32 4.64
C ASP A 117 -6.20 -21.15 5.94
N ALA A 118 -7.38 -21.61 6.32
CA ALA A 118 -7.62 -22.33 7.58
C ALA A 118 -6.94 -23.71 7.62
N ASP A 119 -6.84 -24.40 6.48
CA ASP A 119 -6.13 -25.68 6.33
C ASP A 119 -4.61 -25.50 6.16
N GLY A 120 -4.15 -24.25 5.97
CA GLY A 120 -2.74 -23.89 5.90
C GLY A 120 -2.18 -23.94 4.47
N THR A 121 -3.04 -24.15 3.48
CA THR A 121 -2.74 -24.05 2.06
C THR A 121 -2.36 -22.61 1.72
N VAL A 122 -1.28 -22.48 0.97
CA VAL A 122 -0.74 -21.17 0.58
C VAL A 122 -1.42 -20.71 -0.71
N PHE A 123 -2.10 -19.57 -0.66
CA PHE A 123 -2.76 -18.96 -1.81
C PHE A 123 -2.20 -17.55 -2.10
N ASN A 124 -2.60 -16.98 -3.24
CA ASN A 124 -2.16 -15.65 -3.68
C ASN A 124 -3.34 -14.67 -3.74
N PRO A 125 -3.54 -13.85 -2.68
CA PRO A 125 -4.65 -12.90 -2.60
C PRO A 125 -4.69 -11.95 -3.79
N LEU A 126 -3.54 -11.42 -4.23
CA LEU A 126 -3.50 -10.48 -5.34
C LEU A 126 -3.90 -11.13 -6.67
N LYS A 127 -3.47 -12.37 -6.91
CA LYS A 127 -3.86 -13.11 -8.13
C LYS A 127 -5.35 -13.41 -8.14
N GLU A 128 -5.89 -13.83 -7.00
CA GLU A 128 -7.33 -14.08 -6.86
C GLU A 128 -8.13 -12.79 -7.00
N MET A 129 -7.65 -11.66 -6.46
CA MET A 129 -8.25 -10.34 -6.63
C MET A 129 -8.35 -9.95 -8.11
N VAL A 130 -7.27 -10.11 -8.89
CA VAL A 130 -7.31 -9.88 -10.35
C VAL A 130 -8.40 -10.75 -10.99
N GLN A 131 -8.50 -12.02 -10.60
CA GLN A 131 -9.47 -12.91 -11.20
C GLN A 131 -10.92 -12.60 -10.78
N LYS A 132 -11.14 -12.19 -9.53
CA LYS A 132 -12.44 -11.73 -9.04
C LYS A 132 -12.90 -10.48 -9.78
N ILE A 133 -12.03 -9.49 -9.97
CA ILE A 133 -12.35 -8.27 -10.75
C ILE A 133 -12.70 -8.63 -12.20
N LYS A 134 -11.92 -9.50 -12.86
CA LYS A 134 -12.23 -9.97 -14.23
C LYS A 134 -13.56 -10.72 -14.30
N ASN A 135 -13.90 -11.42 -13.24
CA ASN A 135 -15.16 -12.14 -13.11
C ASN A 135 -16.29 -11.27 -12.54
N HIS A 136 -16.05 -10.01 -12.17
CA HIS A 136 -17.01 -9.18 -11.43
C HIS A 136 -18.32 -8.95 -12.17
N GLY A 137 -18.34 -8.97 -13.51
CA GLY A 137 -19.60 -9.03 -14.26
C GLY A 137 -20.51 -10.23 -13.91
N LYS A 138 -20.09 -11.11 -12.99
CA LYS A 138 -20.84 -12.23 -12.40
C LYS A 138 -21.22 -12.04 -10.92
N TYR A 139 -20.77 -10.99 -10.23
CA TYR A 139 -20.93 -10.78 -8.77
C TYR A 139 -21.23 -9.31 -8.45
N CYS A 140 -22.04 -9.00 -7.44
CA CYS A 140 -22.36 -7.63 -7.00
C CYS A 140 -21.73 -7.30 -5.64
N ALA A 141 -21.78 -6.03 -5.22
CA ALA A 141 -21.45 -5.64 -3.85
C ALA A 141 -22.31 -6.44 -2.87
N SER A 142 -21.67 -7.30 -2.08
CA SER A 142 -22.36 -8.01 -0.99
C SER A 142 -22.58 -7.05 0.18
N PHE A 143 -23.62 -6.23 0.12
CA PHE A 143 -24.23 -5.74 1.35
C PHE A 143 -24.73 -6.96 2.15
N GLU A 144 -24.70 -6.91 3.49
CA GLU A 144 -24.95 -8.04 4.41
C GLU A 144 -26.35 -8.72 4.27
N GLN A 145 -27.13 -8.38 3.24
CA GLN A 145 -28.51 -8.78 2.99
C GLN A 145 -28.81 -8.90 1.47
N ASN A 146 -28.35 -9.96 0.78
CA ASN A 146 -29.14 -10.73 -0.21
C ASN A 146 -28.25 -11.65 -1.07
N PRO A 147 -28.25 -12.97 -0.83
CA PRO A 147 -27.85 -13.91 -1.86
C PRO A 147 -28.99 -14.03 -2.88
N GLY A 148 -28.86 -13.37 -4.04
CA GLY A 148 -29.59 -13.79 -5.24
C GLY A 148 -30.58 -12.82 -5.88
N TYR A 149 -30.21 -11.57 -6.11
CA TYR A 149 -30.88 -10.78 -7.15
C TYR A 149 -29.96 -10.49 -8.33
N LEU A 150 -30.59 -10.41 -9.50
CA LEU A 150 -29.98 -10.08 -10.78
C LEU A 150 -29.29 -8.71 -10.70
N ILE A 151 -28.20 -8.65 -11.46
CA ILE A 151 -27.26 -7.56 -11.68
C ILE A 151 -27.99 -6.22 -11.79
N ASP A 152 -27.72 -5.28 -10.89
CA ASP A 152 -27.76 -3.86 -11.25
C ASP A 152 -26.37 -3.51 -11.81
N GLU A 153 -26.31 -3.06 -13.06
CA GLU A 153 -25.04 -2.73 -13.74
C GLU A 153 -24.27 -1.61 -13.02
N ASP A 154 -24.95 -0.88 -12.14
CA ASP A 154 -24.46 0.29 -11.40
C ASP A 154 -23.83 -0.03 -10.04
N GLU A 155 -23.90 -1.28 -9.54
CA GLU A 155 -23.32 -1.62 -8.23
C GLU A 155 -21.78 -1.79 -8.29
N PRO A 156 -21.03 -1.22 -7.32
CA PRO A 156 -19.58 -1.31 -7.32
C PRO A 156 -19.07 -2.70 -6.93
N PHE A 157 -17.93 -3.13 -7.48
CA PHE A 157 -17.18 -4.25 -6.90
C PHE A 157 -16.52 -3.79 -5.60
N GLU A 158 -16.57 -4.62 -4.56
CA GLU A 158 -15.83 -4.39 -3.33
C GLU A 158 -15.18 -5.68 -2.83
N ASP A 159 -13.87 -5.63 -2.56
CA ASP A 159 -13.14 -6.72 -1.92
C ASP A 159 -11.91 -6.17 -1.19
N GLU A 160 -11.19 -7.03 -0.48
CA GLU A 160 -10.15 -6.62 0.44
C GLU A 160 -8.95 -7.57 0.48
N ILE A 161 -7.79 -7.01 0.81
CA ILE A 161 -6.61 -7.78 1.20
C ILE A 161 -6.28 -7.42 2.64
N ARG A 162 -6.42 -8.40 3.53
CA ARG A 162 -6.00 -8.29 4.93
C ARG A 162 -4.49 -8.47 5.02
N ILE A 163 -3.79 -7.48 5.58
CA ILE A 163 -2.33 -7.55 5.74
C ILE A 163 -1.96 -8.02 7.14
N TYR A 164 -2.72 -7.57 8.15
CA TYR A 164 -2.62 -8.09 9.50
C TYR A 164 -3.12 -9.53 9.58
N ASN A 165 -2.35 -10.41 10.22
CA ASN A 165 -2.70 -11.80 10.45
C ASN A 165 -2.72 -12.09 11.95
N ALA A 166 -3.91 -12.30 12.52
CA ALA A 166 -4.08 -12.55 13.95
C ALA A 166 -3.30 -13.79 14.45
N ALA A 167 -3.09 -14.80 13.60
CA ALA A 167 -2.36 -16.01 13.96
C ALA A 167 -0.88 -15.70 14.27
N THR A 168 -0.27 -14.72 13.60
CA THR A 168 1.17 -14.43 13.70
C THR A 168 1.50 -13.06 14.31
N ASP A 169 0.57 -12.12 14.30
CA ASP A 169 0.82 -10.72 14.68
C ASP A 169 0.27 -10.36 16.07
N ARG A 170 -0.75 -11.08 16.60
CA ARG A 170 -1.48 -10.67 17.82
C ARG A 170 -0.65 -10.50 19.10
N LYS A 171 0.51 -11.14 19.18
CA LYS A 171 1.41 -11.09 20.34
C LYS A 171 2.61 -10.14 20.13
N ARG A 172 2.72 -9.51 18.96
CA ARG A 172 3.85 -8.64 18.64
C ARG A 172 3.64 -7.25 19.25
N LEU A 173 4.52 -6.87 20.17
CA LEU A 173 4.58 -5.49 20.67
C LEU A 173 5.25 -4.54 19.65
N TYR A 174 6.25 -5.05 18.91
CA TYR A 174 7.00 -4.32 17.90
C TYR A 174 7.16 -5.16 16.62
N GLY A 175 7.39 -4.53 15.47
CA GLY A 175 7.67 -5.23 14.21
C GLY A 175 6.47 -5.95 13.57
N GLY A 176 5.23 -5.58 13.95
CA GLY A 176 4.01 -5.97 13.23
C GLY A 176 3.74 -5.05 12.02
N PRO A 177 2.94 -5.49 11.03
CA PRO A 177 2.65 -4.69 9.84
C PRO A 177 1.96 -3.37 10.23
N CYS A 178 2.45 -2.25 9.73
CA CYS A 178 1.81 -0.95 9.93
C CYS A 178 0.61 -0.78 9.00
N LEU A 179 0.74 -1.14 7.72
CA LEU A 179 -0.39 -1.34 6.82
C LEU A 179 -1.17 -2.56 7.30
N SER A 180 -2.38 -2.36 7.79
CA SER A 180 -3.21 -3.45 8.34
C SER A 180 -4.19 -4.00 7.32
N HIS A 181 -4.68 -3.15 6.43
CA HIS A 181 -5.81 -3.45 5.56
C HIS A 181 -5.77 -2.62 4.28
N LEU A 182 -6.13 -3.26 3.17
CA LEU A 182 -6.35 -2.63 1.87
C LEU A 182 -7.75 -3.03 1.38
N SER A 183 -8.62 -2.04 1.20
CA SER A 183 -9.92 -2.19 0.53
C SER A 183 -9.79 -1.73 -0.92
N ILE A 184 -10.34 -2.52 -1.83
CA ILE A 184 -10.34 -2.31 -3.27
C ILE A 184 -11.78 -2.13 -3.71
N LYS A 185 -12.04 -1.06 -4.47
CA LYS A 185 -13.36 -0.80 -5.06
C LYS A 185 -13.24 -0.59 -6.56
N VAL A 186 -14.14 -1.15 -7.34
CA VAL A 186 -14.27 -0.84 -8.78
C VAL A 186 -15.63 -0.23 -9.04
N HIS A 187 -15.64 0.95 -9.64
CA HIS A 187 -16.86 1.68 -10.01
C HIS A 187 -16.56 2.61 -11.19
N ASP A 188 -17.49 2.71 -12.15
CA ASP A 188 -17.37 3.53 -13.37
C ASP A 188 -16.08 3.26 -14.18
N GLY A 189 -15.61 2.01 -14.19
CA GLY A 189 -14.35 1.64 -14.85
C GLY A 189 -13.09 2.13 -14.13
N TYR A 190 -13.20 2.66 -12.92
CA TYR A 190 -12.07 3.07 -12.07
C TYR A 190 -11.87 2.11 -10.91
N LEU A 191 -10.61 1.72 -10.70
CA LEU A 191 -10.17 0.97 -9.54
C LEU A 191 -9.64 1.92 -8.48
N ARG A 192 -10.19 1.88 -7.28
CA ARG A 192 -9.91 2.78 -6.14
C ARG A 192 -9.39 1.97 -4.95
N PHE A 193 -8.50 2.58 -4.17
CA PHE A 193 -7.96 1.98 -2.95
C PHE A 193 -8.32 2.78 -1.70
N ASN A 194 -8.58 2.07 -0.61
CA ASN A 194 -8.54 2.61 0.74
C ASN A 194 -7.59 1.77 1.60
N ALA A 195 -6.50 2.38 2.07
CA ALA A 195 -5.49 1.71 2.89
C ALA A 195 -5.52 2.23 4.34
N THR A 196 -5.47 1.32 5.31
CA THR A 196 -5.39 1.68 6.74
C THR A 196 -4.03 1.35 7.32
N TYR A 197 -3.40 2.34 7.94
CA TYR A 197 -2.15 2.21 8.69
C TYR A 197 -2.41 2.45 10.18
N ARG A 198 -2.08 1.46 11.02
CA ARG A 198 -2.22 1.58 12.49
C ARG A 198 -1.25 2.59 13.13
N SER A 199 -0.12 2.83 12.45
CA SER A 199 0.94 3.75 12.84
C SER A 199 1.78 4.08 11.61
N HIS A 200 2.03 5.35 11.33
CA HIS A 200 2.62 5.77 10.07
C HIS A 200 3.64 6.88 10.25
N TYR A 201 4.87 6.62 9.79
CA TYR A 201 5.97 7.59 9.77
C TYR A 201 5.92 8.44 8.51
N TYR A 202 5.82 9.76 8.68
CA TYR A 202 5.55 10.68 7.58
C TYR A 202 6.81 11.10 6.83
N VAL A 203 8.01 11.03 7.45
CA VAL A 203 9.27 11.36 6.77
C VAL A 203 9.82 10.11 6.07
N ARG A 204 10.15 9.06 6.82
CA ARG A 204 10.88 7.90 6.24
C ARG A 204 10.02 6.90 5.45
N ARG A 205 8.69 6.89 5.60
CA ARG A 205 7.83 5.84 5.00
C ARG A 205 6.74 6.38 4.09
N LEU A 206 6.02 7.44 4.48
CA LEU A 206 4.76 7.82 3.84
C LEU A 206 4.91 8.00 2.32
N LEU A 207 5.85 8.81 1.83
CA LEU A 207 5.99 9.03 0.39
C LEU A 207 6.22 7.74 -0.40
N GLY A 208 7.14 6.89 0.06
CA GLY A 208 7.39 5.58 -0.55
C GLY A 208 6.19 4.64 -0.46
N ASN A 209 5.42 4.72 0.62
CA ASN A 209 4.18 3.95 0.76
C ASN A 209 3.10 4.42 -0.22
N LEU A 210 2.91 5.73 -0.42
CA LEU A 210 1.99 6.29 -1.41
C LEU A 210 2.34 5.79 -2.80
N VAL A 211 3.62 5.87 -3.17
CA VAL A 211 4.14 5.43 -4.46
C VAL A 211 3.96 3.91 -4.62
N GLY A 212 4.26 3.12 -3.59
CA GLY A 212 4.08 1.67 -3.60
C GLY A 212 2.61 1.25 -3.78
N LEU A 213 1.68 1.93 -3.10
CA LEU A 213 0.25 1.70 -3.27
C LEU A 213 -0.24 2.13 -4.65
N GLY A 214 0.20 3.29 -5.16
CA GLY A 214 -0.10 3.71 -6.53
C GLY A 214 0.39 2.72 -7.58
N ARG A 215 1.58 2.11 -7.39
CA ARG A 215 2.11 1.04 -8.25
C ARG A 215 1.26 -0.23 -8.20
N LEU A 216 0.85 -0.65 -7.00
CA LEU A 216 -0.06 -1.78 -6.83
C LEU A 216 -1.42 -1.54 -7.52
N GLN A 217 -1.93 -0.31 -7.40
CA GLN A 217 -3.19 0.11 -8.00
C GLN A 217 -3.08 0.14 -9.53
N TYR A 218 -1.98 0.66 -10.06
CA TYR A 218 -1.64 0.62 -11.48
C TYR A 218 -1.58 -0.81 -12.01
N PHE A 219 -0.91 -1.71 -11.28
CA PHE A 219 -0.85 -3.13 -11.65
C PHE A 219 -2.25 -3.74 -11.76
N LEU A 220 -3.09 -3.60 -10.73
CA LEU A 220 -4.44 -4.16 -10.78
C LEU A 220 -5.26 -3.56 -11.91
N ALA A 221 -5.24 -2.24 -12.08
CA ALA A 221 -5.97 -1.56 -13.14
C ALA A 221 -5.53 -2.07 -14.53
N ARG A 222 -4.22 -2.18 -14.77
CA ARG A 222 -3.66 -2.69 -16.02
C ARG A 222 -4.02 -4.14 -16.28
N GLU A 223 -3.89 -5.01 -15.29
CA GLU A 223 -4.19 -6.45 -15.44
C GLU A 223 -5.68 -6.73 -15.63
N THR A 224 -6.56 -5.79 -15.26
CA THR A 224 -8.02 -5.93 -15.34
C THR A 224 -8.67 -5.06 -16.42
N GLY A 225 -7.89 -4.24 -17.14
CA GLY A 225 -8.40 -3.35 -18.19
C GLY A 225 -9.16 -2.12 -17.65
N LEU A 226 -8.94 -1.74 -16.39
CA LEU A 226 -9.56 -0.62 -15.72
C LEU A 226 -8.66 0.62 -15.71
N LYS A 227 -9.22 1.77 -15.36
CA LYS A 227 -8.49 3.00 -15.08
C LYS A 227 -8.08 3.09 -13.61
N VAL A 228 -6.99 3.79 -13.33
CA VAL A 228 -6.58 4.11 -11.96
C VAL A 228 -7.48 5.21 -11.42
N GLY A 229 -8.17 4.96 -10.31
CA GLY A 229 -8.93 5.96 -9.56
C GLY A 229 -8.16 6.53 -8.36
N GLY A 230 -8.87 7.22 -7.48
CA GLY A 230 -8.25 7.81 -6.28
C GLY A 230 -7.74 6.78 -5.27
N LEU A 231 -6.71 7.17 -4.52
CA LEU A 231 -6.14 6.46 -3.38
C LEU A 231 -6.45 7.22 -2.10
N THR A 232 -7.13 6.56 -1.16
CA THR A 232 -7.38 7.09 0.18
C THR A 232 -6.55 6.32 1.21
N ILE A 233 -5.96 7.04 2.17
CA ILE A 233 -5.22 6.44 3.28
C ILE A 233 -5.76 6.97 4.60
N ASN A 234 -5.98 6.06 5.56
CA ASN A 234 -6.23 6.40 6.95
C ASN A 234 -4.99 6.02 7.79
N SER A 235 -4.31 7.02 8.34
CA SER A 235 -3.27 6.84 9.36
C SER A 235 -3.90 7.03 10.74
N THR A 236 -4.21 5.94 11.45
CA THR A 236 -4.85 6.04 12.79
C THR A 236 -3.90 6.65 13.83
N PHE A 237 -2.59 6.53 13.61
CA PHE A 237 -1.56 7.25 14.36
C PHE A 237 -0.49 7.73 13.38
N ALA A 238 -0.36 9.05 13.23
CA ALA A 238 0.59 9.72 12.36
C ALA A 238 1.75 10.28 13.20
N ARG A 239 2.98 10.16 12.69
CA ARG A 239 4.17 10.72 13.35
C ARG A 239 5.14 11.31 12.37
N PHE A 240 5.53 12.56 12.62
CA PHE A 240 6.68 13.20 12.00
C PHE A 240 7.96 12.68 12.67
N ASP A 241 8.72 11.84 11.99
CA ASP A 241 9.90 11.19 12.54
C ASP A 241 11.20 11.98 12.25
N SER A 242 11.86 12.45 13.31
CA SER A 242 13.06 13.30 13.26
C SER A 242 14.39 12.55 13.46
N GLY A 243 14.40 11.22 13.41
CA GLY A 243 15.61 10.39 13.54
C GLY A 243 16.19 10.27 14.97
N SER A 244 15.84 11.15 15.89
CA SER A 244 16.27 11.13 17.29
C SER A 244 15.40 10.18 18.14
N GLY A 245 15.79 8.91 18.26
CA GLY A 245 15.36 8.06 19.39
C GLY A 245 14.66 6.73 19.10
N GLU A 246 14.43 6.35 17.85
CA GLU A 246 13.82 5.04 17.53
C GLU A 246 14.62 4.36 16.43
N GLY A 247 15.11 3.15 16.76
CA GLY A 247 15.97 2.31 15.94
C GLY A 247 15.72 2.53 14.46
N SER A 248 16.65 3.21 13.82
CA SER A 248 16.71 3.28 12.37
C SER A 248 16.75 1.84 11.89
N GLY A 249 15.64 1.34 11.35
CA GLY A 249 15.65 0.21 10.42
C GLY A 249 16.36 0.59 9.12
N GLY A 250 17.50 1.28 9.24
CA GLY A 250 18.41 1.69 8.21
C GLY A 250 19.48 0.61 8.09
N ARG A 251 19.52 0.03 6.89
CA ARG A 251 20.41 -1.01 6.37
C ARG A 251 20.63 -2.25 7.23
#